data_AF-A0A8T0D6W5-F1
#
_entry.id   AF-A0A8T0D6W5-F1
#
_cell.length_a   1.000
_cell.length_b   1.000
_cell.length_c   1.000
_cell.angle_alpha   90.00
_cell.angle_beta   90.00
_cell.angle_gamma   90.00
#
_symmetry.space_group_name_H-M   'P 1'
#
loop_
_entity.id
_entity.type
_entity.pdbx_description
1 polymer ?
#
loop_
_entity_poly.entity_id
_entity_poly.type
_entity_poly.pdbx_seq_one_letter_code
_entity_poly.pdbx_strand_id
1 'polypeptide(L)'
;MIVQNILSIPPYHYVHVLDLNSNVQTLVLGPKSYVCKEHERFTCKPMKMISLSPMEYCVIKNPVVTENGVPVVDSDGQVKLRMGECEYRFHQDSFPLYPNEEMYGDMEILPVVLADSALRLKARCDYMDNDGTERKAGDEWLFEGPGVYYPRMEAEYIGMMRAHMVELNTALRFRAIRDCVDRSGTRRKAGEHWLVTTVGAYLPTVYEQYIVTVMAQKLDVSTAVHVRSIQTHEDCFGKIRRCGAEWLVTQRDTDSYLCDLNEELVSIVQATALTASQYCIIMNPVDSGGQPQLGKKRLVRGEASLFLMPGESLECGIQQIYTLGPNDGLVLRATRTTYDETNSSEETTNKIVSLFANTLCLPEWLRMKLPRGRP
;
A
#
# COMPACT_ATOMS: atom_id res chain seq x y z
N MET A 1 48.63 -28.40 20.15
CA MET A 1 48.74 -28.59 21.61
C MET A 1 49.82 -27.66 22.13
N ILE A 2 49.49 -26.82 23.12
CA ILE A 2 50.43 -25.86 23.71
C ILE A 2 51.03 -26.53 24.94
N VAL A 3 52.33 -26.83 24.91
CA VAL A 3 53.07 -27.44 26.03
C VAL A 3 53.66 -26.31 26.88
N GLN A 4 52.82 -25.47 27.46
CA GLN A 4 53.22 -24.43 28.41
C GLN A 4 52.56 -24.71 29.76
N ASN A 5 53.36 -24.91 30.80
CA ASN A 5 52.86 -25.17 32.16
C ASN A 5 52.31 -23.92 32.85
N ILE A 6 52.63 -22.73 32.35
CA ILE A 6 52.19 -21.45 32.90
C ILE A 6 51.73 -20.57 31.74
N LEU A 7 50.54 -20.02 31.86
CA LEU A 7 49.96 -19.13 30.87
C LEU A 7 49.43 -17.87 31.55
N SER A 8 49.93 -16.70 31.12
CA SER A 8 49.37 -15.42 31.54
C SER A 8 48.18 -15.10 30.66
N ILE A 9 46.99 -15.06 31.26
CA ILE A 9 45.73 -14.74 30.58
C ILE A 9 45.51 -13.24 30.75
N PRO A 10 45.54 -12.45 29.66
CA PRO A 10 45.34 -10.99 29.74
C PRO A 10 43.91 -10.61 30.20
N PRO A 11 43.66 -9.34 30.53
CA PRO A 11 42.30 -8.83 30.71
C PRO A 11 41.43 -9.09 29.47
N TYR A 12 40.13 -9.37 29.67
CA TYR A 12 39.17 -9.68 28.61
C TYR A 12 39.58 -10.85 27.68
N HIS A 13 40.36 -11.78 28.21
CA HIS A 13 40.68 -13.04 27.54
C HIS A 13 40.26 -14.22 28.39
N TYR A 14 40.06 -15.36 27.74
CA TYR A 14 39.76 -16.62 28.39
C TYR A 14 40.56 -17.76 27.76
N VAL A 15 40.70 -18.84 28.51
CA VAL A 15 41.26 -20.10 28.04
C VAL A 15 40.39 -21.25 28.55
N HIS A 16 40.49 -22.38 27.87
CA HIS A 16 39.89 -23.62 28.30
C HIS A 16 40.97 -24.59 28.80
N VAL A 17 40.68 -25.23 29.93
CA VAL A 17 41.57 -26.18 30.60
C VAL A 17 40.84 -27.50 30.74
N LEU A 18 41.42 -28.56 30.19
CA LEU A 18 40.94 -29.94 30.30
C LEU A 18 41.66 -30.64 31.45
N ASP A 19 40.91 -31.15 32.43
CA ASP A 19 41.39 -32.10 33.42
C ASP A 19 41.34 -33.51 32.82
N LEU A 20 42.49 -34.19 32.75
CA LEU A 20 42.65 -35.53 32.17
C LEU A 20 42.11 -36.64 33.08
N ASN A 21 41.95 -36.40 34.38
CA ASN A 21 41.42 -37.39 35.31
C ASN A 21 39.90 -37.49 35.20
N SER A 22 39.23 -36.34 35.13
CA SER A 22 37.78 -36.23 35.04
C SER A 22 37.28 -36.10 33.59
N ASN A 23 38.18 -35.80 32.65
CA ASN A 23 37.87 -35.43 31.26
C ASN A 23 36.94 -34.20 31.14
N VAL A 24 36.97 -33.32 32.14
CA VAL A 24 36.14 -32.12 32.22
C VAL A 24 36.91 -30.92 31.70
N GLN A 25 36.29 -30.17 30.78
CA GLN A 25 36.83 -28.93 30.26
C GLN A 25 36.19 -27.75 30.99
N THR A 26 37.03 -26.93 31.61
CA THR A 26 36.63 -25.76 32.38
C THR A 26 37.10 -24.46 31.72
N LEU A 27 36.36 -23.39 31.97
CA LEU A 27 36.66 -22.04 31.49
C LEU A 27 37.45 -21.27 32.55
N VAL A 28 38.57 -20.66 32.15
CA VAL A 28 39.37 -19.79 33.01
C VAL A 28 39.43 -18.38 32.43
N LEU A 29 38.97 -17.40 33.20
CA LEU A 29 38.96 -15.99 32.83
C LEU A 29 40.24 -15.27 33.28
N GLY A 30 40.70 -14.32 32.47
CA GLY A 30 41.72 -13.35 32.85
C GLY A 30 41.15 -12.11 33.56
N PRO A 31 41.98 -11.23 34.14
CA PRO A 31 43.44 -11.29 34.18
C PRO A 31 43.95 -12.25 35.26
N LYS A 32 44.62 -13.33 34.85
CA LYS A 32 45.14 -14.36 35.76
C LYS A 32 46.32 -15.08 35.12
N SER A 33 47.38 -15.29 35.90
CA SER A 33 48.41 -16.26 35.53
C SER A 33 47.99 -17.63 36.02
N TYR A 34 47.63 -18.52 35.10
CA TYR A 34 47.18 -19.86 35.41
C TYR A 34 48.36 -20.83 35.29
N VAL A 35 48.62 -21.57 36.36
CA VAL A 35 49.60 -22.65 36.41
C VAL A 35 48.86 -23.95 36.26
N CYS A 36 49.13 -24.67 35.18
CA CYS A 36 48.49 -25.93 34.85
C CYS A 36 49.03 -27.04 35.76
N LYS A 37 48.15 -27.80 36.41
CA LYS A 37 48.56 -28.97 37.21
C LYS A 37 49.00 -30.13 36.32
N GLU A 38 49.62 -31.16 36.91
CA GLU A 38 50.11 -32.33 36.17
C GLU A 38 49.04 -33.06 35.35
N HIS A 39 47.80 -33.09 35.85
CA HIS A 39 46.65 -33.70 35.18
C HIS A 39 45.83 -32.71 34.34
N GLU A 40 46.22 -31.45 34.24
CA GLU A 40 45.50 -30.45 33.46
C GLU A 40 46.24 -30.16 32.15
N ARG A 41 45.51 -29.77 31.11
CA ARG A 41 46.08 -29.28 29.84
C ARG A 41 45.26 -28.15 29.24
N PHE A 42 45.93 -27.14 28.68
CA PHE A 42 45.26 -26.11 27.89
C PHE A 42 44.78 -26.69 26.55
N THR A 43 43.51 -26.47 26.22
CA THR A 43 42.95 -26.88 24.93
C THR A 43 43.03 -25.77 23.88
N CYS A 44 43.11 -24.50 24.30
CA CYS A 44 43.22 -23.33 23.42
C CYS A 44 44.27 -22.31 23.89
N LYS A 45 44.65 -21.39 22.99
CA LYS A 45 45.44 -20.18 23.34
C LYS A 45 44.53 -19.17 24.06
N PRO A 46 45.07 -18.14 24.73
CA PRO A 46 44.26 -17.03 25.22
C PRO A 46 43.42 -16.43 24.09
N MET A 47 42.10 -16.63 24.17
CA MET A 47 41.12 -16.12 23.22
C MET A 47 40.51 -14.84 23.78
N LYS A 48 40.29 -13.85 22.92
CA LYS A 48 39.62 -12.61 23.32
C LYS A 48 38.14 -12.89 23.58
N MET A 49 37.59 -12.30 24.65
CA MET A 49 36.15 -12.30 24.90
C MET A 49 35.42 -11.57 23.78
N ILE A 50 34.19 -12.00 23.52
CA ILE A 50 33.30 -11.35 22.56
C ILE A 50 32.81 -10.06 23.21
N SER A 51 32.94 -8.95 22.47
CA SER A 51 32.53 -7.62 22.91
C SER A 51 31.66 -7.04 21.80
N LEU A 52 30.37 -6.90 22.08
CA LEU A 52 29.37 -6.37 21.14
C LEU A 52 29.14 -4.90 21.46
N SER A 53 29.05 -4.04 20.44
CA SER A 53 28.56 -2.67 20.62
C SER A 53 27.03 -2.65 20.82
N PRO A 54 26.43 -1.53 21.28
CA PRO A 54 24.98 -1.42 21.52
C PRO A 54 24.08 -1.77 20.33
N MET A 55 24.61 -1.72 19.11
CA MET A 55 23.85 -2.01 17.88
C MET A 55 24.29 -3.31 17.21
N GLU A 56 25.09 -4.15 17.88
CA GLU A 56 25.56 -5.41 17.33
C GLU A 56 24.96 -6.62 18.07
N TYR A 57 24.88 -7.72 17.35
CA TYR A 57 24.53 -9.03 17.87
C TYR A 57 25.43 -10.11 17.26
N CYS A 58 25.49 -11.27 17.93
CA CYS A 58 26.10 -12.47 17.37
C CYS A 58 25.24 -13.69 17.64
N VAL A 59 25.41 -14.73 16.84
CA VAL A 59 24.73 -16.02 17.02
C VAL A 59 25.68 -17.01 17.66
N ILE A 60 25.28 -17.62 18.77
CA ILE A 60 26.04 -18.67 19.45
C ILE A 60 25.36 -20.02 19.22
N LYS A 61 26.11 -21.00 18.74
CA LYS A 61 25.71 -22.41 18.63
C LYS A 61 26.01 -23.16 19.92
N ASN A 62 25.13 -24.10 20.25
CA ASN A 62 25.19 -24.91 21.45
C ASN A 62 25.29 -24.06 22.74
N PRO A 63 24.40 -23.07 22.91
CA PRO A 63 24.52 -22.11 24.00
C PRO A 63 24.46 -22.80 25.38
N VAL A 64 25.22 -22.28 26.33
CA VAL A 64 25.24 -22.74 27.71
C VAL A 64 23.89 -22.57 28.38
N VAL A 65 23.51 -23.54 29.21
CA VAL A 65 22.34 -23.45 30.07
C VAL A 65 22.71 -22.62 31.30
N THR A 66 22.02 -21.51 31.51
CA THR A 66 22.22 -20.64 32.68
C THR A 66 20.97 -20.57 33.54
N GLU A 67 21.14 -20.66 34.85
CA GLU A 67 20.10 -20.34 35.84
C GLU A 67 20.54 -19.08 36.60
N ASN A 68 19.74 -18.01 36.54
CA ASN A 68 20.06 -16.71 37.14
C ASN A 68 21.44 -16.15 36.73
N GLY A 69 21.87 -16.39 35.49
CA GLY A 69 23.17 -15.96 34.97
C GLY A 69 24.35 -16.84 35.38
N VAL A 70 24.12 -17.93 36.12
CA VAL A 70 25.15 -18.91 36.50
C VAL A 70 25.06 -20.13 35.59
N PRO A 71 26.16 -20.58 34.96
CA PRO A 71 26.18 -21.81 34.17
C PRO A 71 25.79 -23.02 35.01
N VAL A 72 24.84 -23.81 34.50
CA VAL A 72 24.47 -25.09 35.10
C VAL A 72 25.53 -26.11 34.72
N VAL A 73 26.07 -26.82 35.72
CA VAL A 73 27.01 -27.92 35.53
C VAL A 73 26.32 -29.26 35.76
N ASP A 74 26.79 -30.31 35.10
CA ASP A 74 26.34 -31.68 35.33
C ASP A 74 27.01 -32.31 36.57
N SER A 75 26.72 -33.60 36.82
CA SER A 75 27.28 -34.36 37.95
C SER A 75 28.80 -34.47 37.92
N ASP A 76 29.41 -34.38 36.73
CA ASP A 76 30.85 -34.50 36.53
C ASP A 76 31.53 -33.13 36.59
N GLY A 77 30.76 -32.03 36.63
CA GLY A 77 31.24 -30.65 36.69
C GLY A 77 31.42 -30.01 35.31
N GLN A 78 30.97 -30.65 34.24
CA GLN A 78 30.97 -30.11 32.89
C GLN A 78 29.79 -29.17 32.69
N VAL A 79 30.01 -28.05 31.99
CA VAL A 79 28.93 -27.10 31.68
C VAL A 79 27.89 -27.73 30.76
N LYS A 80 26.62 -27.60 31.13
CA LYS A 80 25.49 -28.09 30.34
C LYS A 80 25.19 -27.13 29.20
N LEU A 81 25.05 -27.68 27.99
CA LEU A 81 24.77 -26.91 26.77
C LEU A 81 23.45 -27.36 26.14
N ARG A 82 22.78 -26.46 25.42
CA ARG A 82 21.62 -26.78 24.57
C ARG A 82 22.10 -27.22 23.20
N MET A 83 22.46 -28.50 23.10
CA MET A 83 23.01 -29.10 21.89
C MET A 83 22.07 -28.96 20.69
N GLY A 84 22.59 -28.42 19.58
CA GLY A 84 21.84 -28.23 18.34
C GLY A 84 21.00 -26.95 18.26
N GLU A 85 20.93 -26.18 19.34
CA GLU A 85 20.25 -24.89 19.36
C GLU A 85 21.19 -23.73 19.02
N CYS A 86 20.60 -22.58 18.70
CA CYS A 86 21.32 -21.31 18.57
C CYS A 86 20.68 -20.25 19.47
N GLU A 87 21.47 -19.28 19.90
CA GLU A 87 21.05 -18.15 20.72
C GLU A 87 21.60 -16.85 20.14
N TYR A 88 20.75 -15.84 20.01
CA TYR A 88 21.19 -14.48 19.71
C TYR A 88 21.67 -13.82 21.01
N ARG A 89 22.92 -13.34 21.02
CA ARG A 89 23.45 -12.49 22.10
C ARG A 89 23.56 -11.06 21.62
N PHE A 90 23.07 -10.13 22.43
CA PHE A 90 23.07 -8.69 22.18
C PHE A 90 24.11 -7.99 23.06
N HIS A 91 24.19 -6.66 22.96
CA HIS A 91 25.07 -5.84 23.79
C HIS A 91 24.96 -6.16 25.29
N GLN A 92 26.08 -6.57 25.86
CA GLN A 92 26.27 -6.85 27.28
C GLN A 92 27.76 -6.77 27.62
N ASP A 93 28.12 -7.01 28.89
CA ASP A 93 29.51 -7.14 29.30
C ASP A 93 30.25 -8.19 28.47
N SER A 94 31.53 -7.94 28.21
CA SER A 94 32.32 -8.83 27.33
C SER A 94 32.31 -10.25 27.88
N PHE A 95 31.91 -11.22 27.05
CA PHE A 95 31.64 -12.58 27.49
C PHE A 95 32.55 -13.60 26.80
N PRO A 96 32.94 -14.66 27.52
CA PRO A 96 33.68 -15.80 26.96
C PRO A 96 32.73 -16.73 26.18
N LEU A 97 33.32 -17.63 25.40
CA LEU A 97 32.61 -18.84 24.95
C LEU A 97 32.94 -19.97 25.91
N TYR A 98 31.91 -20.68 26.36
CA TYR A 98 32.10 -21.90 27.14
C TYR A 98 32.66 -23.02 26.26
N PRO A 99 33.30 -24.06 26.85
CA PRO A 99 33.74 -25.23 26.10
C PRO A 99 32.60 -25.80 25.25
N ASN A 100 32.85 -25.97 23.94
CA ASN A 100 31.89 -26.42 22.92
C ASN A 100 30.77 -25.44 22.53
N GLU A 101 30.78 -24.20 23.04
CA GLU A 101 30.07 -23.10 22.39
C GLU A 101 30.87 -22.62 21.18
N GLU A 102 30.17 -22.32 20.10
CA GLU A 102 30.78 -21.79 18.88
C GLU A 102 30.05 -20.53 18.44
N MET A 103 30.81 -19.49 18.09
CA MET A 103 30.23 -18.34 17.41
C MET A 103 29.93 -18.73 15.96
N TYR A 104 28.69 -18.50 15.54
CA TYR A 104 28.24 -18.78 14.19
C TYR A 104 28.22 -17.49 13.36
N GLY A 105 29.02 -17.47 12.30
CA GLY A 105 29.20 -16.27 11.47
C GLY A 105 30.01 -15.19 12.18
N ASP A 106 29.88 -13.96 11.69
CA ASP A 106 30.51 -12.77 12.25
C ASP A 106 29.53 -11.99 13.15
N MET A 107 30.02 -10.94 13.80
CA MET A 107 29.15 -9.98 14.50
C MET A 107 28.35 -9.18 13.45
N GLU A 108 27.05 -9.04 13.67
CA GLU A 108 26.13 -8.37 12.76
C GLU A 108 25.49 -7.16 13.42
N ILE A 109 25.11 -6.17 12.62
CA ILE A 109 24.43 -4.95 13.10
C ILE A 109 22.92 -5.22 13.15
N LEU A 110 22.27 -4.80 14.23
CA LEU A 110 20.83 -4.86 14.40
C LEU A 110 20.10 -4.12 13.27
N PRO A 111 19.10 -4.75 12.62
CA PRO A 111 18.35 -4.09 11.56
C PRO A 111 17.60 -2.85 12.07
N VAL A 112 17.91 -1.69 11.48
CA VAL A 112 17.21 -0.43 11.74
C VAL A 112 16.08 -0.28 10.72
N VAL A 113 14.86 -0.09 11.23
CA VAL A 113 13.64 0.01 10.43
C VAL A 113 13.15 1.45 10.50
N LEU A 114 13.07 2.10 9.34
CA LEU A 114 12.65 3.50 9.21
C LEU A 114 11.13 3.62 9.25
N ALA A 115 10.62 4.82 9.55
CA ALA A 115 9.19 5.10 9.73
C ALA A 115 8.31 4.79 8.50
N ASP A 116 8.88 4.82 7.29
CA ASP A 116 8.20 4.51 6.03
C ASP A 116 8.39 3.04 5.59
N SER A 117 8.86 2.19 6.49
CA SER A 117 9.23 0.81 6.18
C SER A 117 8.86 -0.16 7.30
N ALA A 118 8.85 -1.44 6.94
CA ALA A 118 8.65 -2.53 7.88
C ALA A 118 9.48 -3.74 7.49
N LEU A 119 9.81 -4.60 8.46
CA LEU A 119 10.33 -5.93 8.18
C LEU A 119 9.17 -6.92 8.15
N ARG A 120 9.08 -7.71 7.08
CA ARG A 120 8.17 -8.84 6.99
C ARG A 120 8.83 -10.05 7.65
N LEU A 121 8.17 -10.56 8.66
CA LEU A 121 8.63 -11.68 9.47
C LEU A 121 7.66 -12.85 9.32
N LYS A 122 8.18 -14.06 9.49
CA LYS A 122 7.40 -15.31 9.47
C LYS A 122 7.76 -16.17 10.66
N ALA A 123 6.77 -16.77 11.31
CA ALA A 123 6.98 -17.65 12.44
C ALA A 123 7.50 -19.00 11.96
N ARG A 124 8.60 -19.47 12.56
CA ARG A 124 9.17 -20.80 12.31
C ARG A 124 8.48 -21.89 13.11
N CYS A 125 8.02 -21.56 14.31
CA CYS A 125 7.32 -22.44 15.23
C CYS A 125 6.23 -21.66 15.96
N ASP A 126 5.40 -22.39 16.71
CA ASP A 126 4.42 -21.78 17.61
C ASP A 126 5.16 -21.13 18.79
N TYR A 127 4.92 -19.84 19.03
CA TYR A 127 5.54 -19.12 20.13
C TYR A 127 4.70 -17.93 20.58
N MET A 128 4.99 -17.42 21.78
CA MET A 128 4.38 -16.21 22.32
C MET A 128 5.34 -15.05 22.15
N ASP A 129 4.90 -14.02 21.44
CA ASP A 129 5.67 -12.78 21.26
C ASP A 129 5.81 -12.03 22.61
N ASN A 130 6.80 -11.13 22.70
CA ASN A 130 7.04 -10.32 23.90
C ASN A 130 5.82 -9.46 24.27
N ASP A 131 5.03 -9.08 23.27
CA ASP A 131 3.79 -8.31 23.42
C ASP A 131 2.59 -9.19 23.84
N GLY A 132 2.81 -10.47 24.13
CA GLY A 132 1.78 -11.45 24.48
C GLY A 132 0.97 -11.98 23.29
N THR A 133 1.38 -11.65 22.06
CA THR A 133 0.71 -12.15 20.85
C THR A 133 1.12 -13.60 20.58
N GLU A 134 0.15 -14.52 20.60
CA GLU A 134 0.39 -15.90 20.15
C GLU A 134 0.56 -15.94 18.63
N ARG A 135 1.68 -16.53 18.19
CA ARG A 135 1.98 -16.75 16.77
C ARG A 135 2.09 -18.24 16.50
N LYS A 136 1.47 -18.70 15.43
CA LYS A 136 1.56 -20.07 14.95
C LYS A 136 2.62 -20.19 13.86
N ALA A 137 3.18 -21.38 13.71
CA ALA A 137 4.13 -21.68 12.64
C ALA A 137 3.55 -21.30 11.27
N GLY A 138 4.29 -20.48 10.53
CA GLY A 138 3.89 -19.98 9.22
C GLY A 138 3.11 -18.67 9.24
N ASP A 139 2.70 -18.14 10.40
CA ASP A 139 2.10 -16.81 10.51
C ASP A 139 3.10 -15.75 10.06
N GLU A 140 2.60 -14.74 9.36
CA GLU A 140 3.41 -13.63 8.86
C GLU A 140 2.91 -12.30 9.43
N TRP A 141 3.83 -11.42 9.81
CA TRP A 141 3.54 -10.10 10.37
C TRP A 141 4.59 -9.07 9.96
N LEU A 142 4.30 -7.81 10.26
CA LEU A 142 5.22 -6.70 10.06
C LEU A 142 5.77 -6.22 11.40
N PHE A 143 7.08 -5.99 11.45
CA PHE A 143 7.70 -5.09 12.43
C PHE A 143 7.79 -3.72 11.77
N GLU A 144 6.88 -2.81 12.14
CA GLU A 144 6.78 -1.47 11.55
C GLU A 144 7.75 -0.50 12.23
N GLY A 145 8.43 0.33 11.45
CA GLY A 145 9.29 1.37 11.98
C GLY A 145 8.52 2.58 12.53
N PRO A 146 9.21 3.52 13.20
CA PRO A 146 10.64 3.54 13.43
C PRO A 146 11.05 2.63 14.61
N GLY A 147 12.09 1.82 14.43
CA GLY A 147 12.57 0.95 15.50
C GLY A 147 13.79 0.12 15.12
N VAL A 148 14.43 -0.45 16.14
CA VAL A 148 15.52 -1.43 15.96
C VAL A 148 14.93 -2.81 16.19
N TYR A 149 15.08 -3.69 15.20
CA TYR A 149 14.59 -5.06 15.31
C TYR A 149 15.65 -5.94 15.97
N TYR A 150 15.24 -6.68 17.00
CA TYR A 150 16.05 -7.69 17.66
C TYR A 150 15.68 -9.07 17.11
N PRO A 151 16.57 -9.73 16.34
CA PRO A 151 16.29 -11.05 15.78
C PRO A 151 15.96 -12.09 16.84
N ARG A 152 15.12 -13.05 16.47
CA ARG A 152 14.69 -14.15 17.33
C ARG A 152 14.78 -15.49 16.61
N MET A 153 14.89 -16.57 17.37
CA MET A 153 15.03 -17.92 16.80
C MET A 153 13.73 -18.42 16.17
N GLU A 154 12.60 -17.99 16.74
CA GLU A 154 11.24 -18.36 16.36
C GLU A 154 10.73 -17.54 15.16
N ALA A 155 11.43 -16.46 14.79
CA ALA A 155 11.04 -15.57 13.70
C ALA A 155 12.07 -15.61 12.56
N GLU A 156 11.57 -15.75 11.33
CA GLU A 156 12.34 -15.70 10.10
C GLU A 156 12.14 -14.36 9.41
N TYR A 157 13.24 -13.74 8.98
CA TYR A 157 13.20 -12.56 8.13
C TYR A 157 12.88 -12.94 6.68
N ILE A 158 11.78 -12.41 6.16
CA ILE A 158 11.33 -12.66 4.77
C ILE A 158 11.77 -11.54 3.83
N GLY A 159 11.73 -10.29 4.29
CA GLY A 159 12.09 -9.14 3.46
C GLY A 159 11.69 -7.79 4.05
N MET A 160 12.14 -6.72 3.40
CA MET A 160 11.78 -5.35 3.77
C MET A 160 10.59 -4.88 2.93
N MET A 161 9.60 -4.30 3.59
CA MET A 161 8.43 -3.66 3.00
C MET A 161 8.61 -2.15 3.10
N ARG A 162 8.22 -1.43 2.05
CA ARG A 162 8.25 0.04 2.00
C ARG A 162 6.87 0.60 1.73
N ALA A 163 6.61 1.78 2.27
CA ALA A 163 5.43 2.53 1.98
C ALA A 163 5.43 2.98 0.52
N HIS A 164 4.26 2.95 -0.09
CA HIS A 164 4.01 3.49 -1.42
C HIS A 164 3.45 4.90 -1.28
N MET A 165 3.99 5.86 -2.01
CA MET A 165 3.51 7.23 -1.97
C MET A 165 2.25 7.37 -2.82
N VAL A 166 1.16 7.80 -2.21
CA VAL A 166 -0.08 8.22 -2.88
C VAL A 166 0.02 9.72 -3.11
N GLU A 167 0.16 10.14 -4.37
CA GLU A 167 0.19 11.55 -4.76
C GLU A 167 -1.23 12.08 -5.01
N LEU A 168 -1.36 13.40 -5.10
CA LEU A 168 -2.62 14.04 -5.53
C LEU A 168 -3.03 13.51 -6.91
N ASN A 169 -4.34 13.28 -7.10
CA ASN A 169 -4.91 12.76 -8.35
C ASN A 169 -4.37 11.38 -8.75
N THR A 170 -3.88 10.60 -7.78
CA THR A 170 -3.47 9.21 -8.00
C THR A 170 -4.14 8.30 -6.98
N ALA A 171 -4.15 7.01 -7.29
CA ALA A 171 -4.55 5.96 -6.37
C ALA A 171 -3.69 4.73 -6.54
N LEU A 172 -3.50 3.97 -5.48
CA LEU A 172 -2.80 2.70 -5.53
C LEU A 172 -3.81 1.57 -5.60
N ARG A 173 -3.69 0.70 -6.60
CA ARG A 173 -4.47 -0.53 -6.68
C ARG A 173 -3.75 -1.65 -5.94
N PHE A 174 -4.46 -2.24 -4.99
CA PHE A 174 -4.01 -3.41 -4.26
C PHE A 174 -4.82 -4.65 -4.62
N ARG A 175 -4.28 -5.82 -4.27
CA ARG A 175 -4.93 -7.11 -4.31
C ARG A 175 -4.67 -7.87 -3.02
N ALA A 176 -5.69 -8.48 -2.45
CA ALA A 176 -5.53 -9.37 -1.29
C ALA A 176 -4.94 -10.71 -1.72
N ILE A 177 -3.80 -11.10 -1.16
CA ILE A 177 -3.17 -12.40 -1.43
C ILE A 177 -3.95 -13.53 -0.74
N ARG A 178 -4.52 -13.25 0.44
CA ARG A 178 -5.39 -14.13 1.21
C ARG A 178 -6.45 -13.27 1.92
N ASP A 179 -7.40 -13.92 2.58
CA ASP A 179 -8.36 -13.22 3.42
C ASP A 179 -7.62 -12.40 4.48
N CYS A 180 -7.83 -11.09 4.49
CA CYS A 180 -7.11 -10.17 5.35
C CYS A 180 -7.98 -8.98 5.77
N VAL A 181 -7.43 -8.16 6.66
CA VAL A 181 -7.98 -6.85 6.98
C VAL A 181 -7.02 -5.84 6.39
N ASP A 182 -7.53 -4.95 5.54
CA ASP A 182 -6.71 -3.92 4.93
C ASP A 182 -6.32 -2.84 5.95
N ARG A 183 -5.39 -1.94 5.58
CA ARG A 183 -4.94 -0.84 6.45
C ARG A 183 -6.08 0.07 6.92
N SER A 184 -7.20 0.15 6.17
CA SER A 184 -8.37 0.95 6.56
C SER A 184 -9.29 0.24 7.57
N GLY A 185 -9.02 -1.03 7.90
CA GLY A 185 -9.85 -1.85 8.77
C GLY A 185 -10.93 -2.66 8.03
N THR A 186 -10.93 -2.64 6.70
CA THR A 186 -11.93 -3.35 5.89
C THR A 186 -11.51 -4.79 5.66
N ARG A 187 -12.43 -5.75 5.87
CA ARG A 187 -12.18 -7.16 5.57
C ARG A 187 -12.19 -7.39 4.05
N ARG A 188 -11.10 -7.95 3.53
CA ARG A 188 -10.91 -8.28 2.11
C ARG A 188 -10.82 -9.78 1.92
N LYS A 189 -11.45 -10.29 0.87
CA LYS A 189 -11.34 -11.69 0.46
C LYS A 189 -10.12 -11.93 -0.41
N ALA A 190 -9.57 -13.13 -0.41
CA ALA A 190 -8.49 -13.52 -1.30
C ALA A 190 -8.84 -13.21 -2.78
N GLY A 191 -7.93 -12.52 -3.46
CA GLY A 191 -8.09 -12.07 -4.86
C GLY A 191 -8.89 -10.77 -5.03
N GLU A 192 -9.51 -10.24 -3.99
CA GLU A 192 -10.22 -8.95 -4.04
C GLU A 192 -9.25 -7.82 -4.36
N HIS A 193 -9.70 -6.87 -5.17
CA HIS A 193 -8.97 -5.64 -5.49
C HIS A 193 -9.66 -4.44 -4.85
N TRP A 194 -8.89 -3.42 -4.47
CA TRP A 194 -9.39 -2.11 -4.04
C TRP A 194 -8.41 -1.00 -4.44
N LEU A 195 -8.89 0.24 -4.41
CA LEU A 195 -8.08 1.45 -4.60
C LEU A 195 -7.85 2.14 -3.26
N VAL A 196 -6.66 2.66 -3.08
CA VAL A 196 -6.29 3.54 -1.96
C VAL A 196 -6.02 4.93 -2.53
N THR A 197 -6.85 5.90 -2.14
CA THR A 197 -6.85 7.29 -2.64
C THR A 197 -6.35 8.31 -1.62
N THR A 198 -6.17 7.91 -0.36
CA THR A 198 -5.70 8.80 0.70
C THR A 198 -4.26 9.23 0.43
N VAL A 199 -4.05 10.51 0.17
CA VAL A 199 -2.74 11.11 -0.11
C VAL A 199 -1.79 10.89 1.06
N GLY A 200 -0.56 10.50 0.75
CA GLY A 200 0.50 10.24 1.73
C GLY A 200 1.14 8.87 1.57
N ALA A 201 2.00 8.52 2.52
CA ALA A 201 2.68 7.24 2.54
C ALA A 201 1.72 6.12 2.99
N TYR A 202 1.48 5.15 2.12
CA TYR A 202 0.70 3.96 2.42
C TYR A 202 1.61 2.75 2.58
N LEU A 203 1.84 2.33 3.81
CA LEU A 203 2.55 1.09 4.10
C LEU A 203 1.57 -0.09 3.96
N PRO A 204 1.73 -0.99 2.98
CA PRO A 204 0.83 -2.12 2.85
C PRO A 204 0.99 -3.11 4.02
N THR A 205 -0.08 -3.80 4.39
CA THR A 205 -0.01 -4.93 5.33
C THR A 205 0.56 -6.18 4.65
N VAL A 206 0.80 -7.25 5.40
CA VAL A 206 1.45 -8.49 4.91
C VAL A 206 0.79 -9.07 3.66
N TYR A 207 -0.54 -9.01 3.59
CA TYR A 207 -1.33 -9.69 2.58
C TYR A 207 -1.88 -8.74 1.50
N GLU A 208 -1.47 -7.48 1.52
CA GLU A 208 -1.80 -6.50 0.50
C GLU A 208 -0.69 -6.46 -0.55
N GLN A 209 -1.02 -6.92 -1.75
CA GLN A 209 -0.11 -6.86 -2.88
C GLN A 209 -0.36 -5.60 -3.69
N TYR A 210 0.66 -4.74 -3.80
CA TYR A 210 0.63 -3.63 -4.75
C TYR A 210 0.57 -4.15 -6.19
N ILE A 211 -0.33 -3.57 -6.99
CA ILE A 211 -0.51 -3.92 -8.40
C ILE A 211 -0.02 -2.79 -9.30
N VAL A 212 -0.61 -1.60 -9.17
CA VAL A 212 -0.32 -0.46 -10.05
C VAL A 212 -0.80 0.84 -9.42
N THR A 213 -0.16 1.95 -9.80
CA THR A 213 -0.65 3.30 -9.52
C THR A 213 -1.56 3.74 -10.66
N VAL A 214 -2.80 4.10 -10.34
CA VAL A 214 -3.80 4.60 -11.27
C VAL A 214 -3.81 6.12 -11.18
N MET A 215 -3.70 6.81 -12.31
CA MET A 215 -3.76 8.27 -12.38
C MET A 215 -5.18 8.71 -12.75
N ALA A 216 -5.66 9.76 -12.11
CA ALA A 216 -6.91 10.41 -12.49
C ALA A 216 -6.71 11.19 -13.79
N GLN A 217 -7.68 11.09 -14.69
CA GLN A 217 -7.68 11.86 -15.93
C GLN A 217 -8.12 13.28 -15.65
N LYS A 218 -7.28 14.27 -15.99
CA LYS A 218 -7.63 15.69 -15.89
C LYS A 218 -8.69 16.04 -16.92
N LEU A 219 -9.72 16.75 -16.47
CA LEU A 219 -10.84 17.22 -17.29
C LEU A 219 -10.76 18.74 -17.46
N ASP A 220 -11.22 19.22 -18.60
CA ASP A 220 -11.30 20.66 -18.91
C ASP A 220 -12.49 20.95 -19.82
N VAL A 221 -12.62 22.20 -20.27
CA VAL A 221 -13.73 22.64 -21.14
C VAL A 221 -13.75 21.90 -22.48
N SER A 222 -12.60 21.38 -22.92
CA SER A 222 -12.43 20.64 -24.17
C SER A 222 -12.36 19.12 -24.00
N THR A 223 -12.24 18.61 -22.78
CA THR A 223 -11.92 17.21 -22.51
C THR A 223 -12.91 16.60 -21.53
N ALA A 224 -13.55 15.52 -21.97
CA ALA A 224 -14.41 14.66 -21.17
C ALA A 224 -13.88 13.22 -21.19
N VAL A 225 -14.31 12.44 -20.20
CA VAL A 225 -13.96 11.02 -20.09
C VAL A 225 -15.19 10.17 -20.35
N HIS A 226 -15.08 9.23 -21.29
CA HIS A 226 -16.09 8.23 -21.58
C HIS A 226 -15.83 6.98 -20.77
N VAL A 227 -16.77 6.69 -19.87
CA VAL A 227 -16.69 5.59 -18.92
C VAL A 227 -17.76 4.57 -19.24
N ARG A 228 -17.42 3.29 -19.05
CA ARG A 228 -18.34 2.17 -19.07
C ARG A 228 -18.33 1.46 -17.72
N SER A 229 -19.50 1.07 -17.25
CA SER A 229 -19.63 0.23 -16.05
C SER A 229 -19.41 -1.25 -16.39
N ILE A 230 -18.50 -1.90 -15.67
CA ILE A 230 -18.21 -3.34 -15.77
C ILE A 230 -19.25 -4.15 -14.97
N GLN A 231 -19.72 -3.60 -13.85
CA GLN A 231 -20.70 -4.24 -12.96
C GLN A 231 -21.66 -3.20 -12.39
N THR A 232 -22.88 -3.60 -12.03
CA THR A 232 -23.84 -2.67 -11.44
C THR A 232 -23.32 -2.15 -10.09
N HIS A 233 -23.11 -0.83 -9.97
CA HIS A 233 -22.58 -0.18 -8.77
C HIS A 233 -23.12 1.25 -8.66
N GLU A 234 -22.82 1.91 -7.54
CA GLU A 234 -23.02 3.34 -7.34
C GLU A 234 -21.70 4.07 -7.61
N ASP A 235 -21.70 5.02 -8.55
CA ASP A 235 -20.49 5.78 -8.89
C ASP A 235 -20.11 6.79 -7.78
N CYS A 236 -18.95 7.44 -7.91
CA CYS A 236 -18.48 8.44 -6.94
C CYS A 236 -19.39 9.68 -6.82
N PHE A 237 -20.37 9.84 -7.71
CA PHE A 237 -21.35 10.93 -7.69
C PHE A 237 -22.71 10.49 -7.12
N GLY A 238 -22.83 9.26 -6.61
CA GLY A 238 -24.05 8.72 -6.02
C GLY A 238 -25.09 8.25 -7.05
N LYS A 239 -24.70 8.03 -8.31
CA LYS A 239 -25.61 7.54 -9.36
C LYS A 239 -25.44 6.04 -9.55
N ILE A 240 -26.57 5.32 -9.59
CA ILE A 240 -26.58 3.88 -9.87
C ILE A 240 -26.28 3.65 -11.37
N ARG A 241 -25.15 3.02 -11.66
CA ARG A 241 -24.72 2.61 -13.01
C ARG A 241 -24.96 1.13 -13.18
N ARG A 242 -25.78 0.75 -14.16
CA ARG A 242 -26.00 -0.66 -14.52
C ARG A 242 -24.82 -1.21 -15.31
N CYS A 243 -24.57 -2.51 -15.20
CA CYS A 243 -23.58 -3.20 -16.03
C CYS A 243 -23.75 -2.86 -17.53
N GLY A 244 -22.66 -2.48 -18.20
CA GLY A 244 -22.62 -2.08 -19.60
C GLY A 244 -23.14 -0.66 -19.86
N ALA A 245 -23.64 0.07 -18.87
CA ALA A 245 -24.02 1.47 -19.05
C ALA A 245 -22.79 2.32 -19.34
N GLU A 246 -22.95 3.29 -20.25
CA GLU A 246 -21.90 4.21 -20.65
C GLU A 246 -22.33 5.66 -20.36
N TRP A 247 -21.38 6.50 -19.95
CA TRP A 247 -21.62 7.92 -19.70
C TRP A 247 -20.36 8.75 -19.93
N LEU A 248 -20.55 10.07 -19.95
CA LEU A 248 -19.45 11.03 -19.93
C LEU A 248 -19.32 11.63 -18.54
N VAL A 249 -18.08 11.85 -18.13
CA VAL A 249 -17.69 12.70 -17.01
C VAL A 249 -17.00 13.93 -17.56
N THR A 250 -17.46 15.11 -17.14
CA THR A 250 -16.98 16.40 -17.63
C THR A 250 -16.43 17.25 -16.50
N GLN A 251 -15.79 18.38 -16.82
CA GLN A 251 -15.33 19.34 -15.81
C GLN A 251 -16.47 19.87 -14.91
N ARG A 252 -17.73 19.78 -15.34
CA ARG A 252 -18.89 20.16 -14.51
C ARG A 252 -19.11 19.23 -13.33
N ASP A 253 -18.64 17.98 -13.45
CA ASP A 253 -18.77 16.94 -12.42
C ASP A 253 -17.54 16.93 -11.50
N THR A 254 -16.34 17.00 -12.08
CA THR A 254 -15.06 17.03 -11.35
C THR A 254 -13.92 17.56 -12.21
N ASP A 255 -12.88 18.14 -11.61
CA ASP A 255 -11.67 18.60 -12.32
C ASP A 255 -10.76 17.45 -12.78
N SER A 256 -10.84 16.31 -12.09
CA SER A 256 -10.12 15.10 -12.46
C SER A 256 -10.93 13.87 -12.09
N TYR A 257 -10.93 12.88 -12.98
CA TYR A 257 -11.70 11.65 -12.80
C TYR A 257 -10.79 10.43 -12.68
N LEU A 258 -10.86 9.77 -11.54
CA LEU A 258 -10.22 8.49 -11.30
C LEU A 258 -11.25 7.38 -11.55
N CYS A 259 -11.01 6.52 -12.55
CA CYS A 259 -11.88 5.37 -12.79
C CYS A 259 -11.76 4.36 -11.65
N ASP A 260 -12.90 3.98 -11.07
CA ASP A 260 -12.96 2.94 -10.04
C ASP A 260 -12.79 1.52 -10.65
N LEU A 261 -12.71 0.49 -9.80
CA LEU A 261 -12.53 -0.90 -10.21
C LEU A 261 -13.71 -1.48 -11.01
N ASN A 262 -14.91 -0.95 -10.79
CA ASN A 262 -16.11 -1.36 -11.52
C ASN A 262 -16.34 -0.52 -12.78
N GLU A 263 -15.38 0.32 -13.13
CA GLU A 263 -15.43 1.24 -14.25
C GLU A 263 -14.28 0.97 -15.22
N GLU A 264 -14.56 1.21 -16.49
CA GLU A 264 -13.60 1.09 -17.57
C GLU A 264 -13.55 2.42 -18.32
N LEU A 265 -12.33 2.98 -18.44
CA LEU A 265 -12.08 4.12 -19.30
C LEU A 265 -12.15 3.66 -20.77
N VAL A 266 -13.24 3.98 -21.46
CA VAL A 266 -13.42 3.61 -22.86
C VAL A 266 -12.60 4.54 -23.77
N SER A 267 -12.73 5.85 -23.57
CA SER A 267 -11.98 6.84 -24.35
C SER A 267 -11.97 8.22 -23.69
N ILE A 268 -11.10 9.09 -24.19
CA ILE A 268 -11.12 10.52 -23.89
C ILE A 268 -11.84 11.23 -25.05
N VAL A 269 -12.91 11.96 -24.73
CA VAL A 269 -13.76 12.64 -25.72
C VAL A 269 -13.42 14.11 -25.76
N GLN A 270 -13.12 14.61 -26.97
CA GLN A 270 -12.86 16.01 -27.21
C GLN A 270 -14.17 16.75 -27.53
N ALA A 271 -14.29 17.99 -27.04
CA ALA A 271 -15.45 18.82 -27.32
C ALA A 271 -15.53 19.16 -28.81
N THR A 272 -16.72 19.00 -29.38
CA THR A 272 -17.05 19.50 -30.72
C THR A 272 -17.34 21.00 -30.60
N ALA A 273 -16.40 21.82 -31.06
CA ALA A 273 -16.54 23.26 -31.08
C ALA A 273 -17.10 23.75 -32.43
N LEU A 274 -18.18 24.52 -32.39
CA LEU A 274 -18.84 25.17 -33.51
C LEU A 274 -18.59 26.68 -33.42
N THR A 275 -18.19 27.29 -34.53
CA THR A 275 -18.15 28.74 -34.69
C THR A 275 -19.54 29.31 -35.02
N ALA A 276 -19.68 30.64 -34.98
CA ALA A 276 -20.92 31.33 -35.35
C ALA A 276 -21.43 31.02 -36.77
N SER A 277 -20.54 30.62 -37.70
CA SER A 277 -20.90 30.26 -39.07
C SER A 277 -21.03 28.75 -39.29
N GLN A 278 -21.04 27.94 -38.24
CA GLN A 278 -21.08 26.48 -38.36
C GLN A 278 -22.35 25.88 -37.76
N TYR A 279 -22.68 24.69 -38.26
CA TYR A 279 -23.72 23.83 -37.70
C TYR A 279 -23.32 22.37 -37.80
N CYS A 280 -23.92 21.51 -37.00
CA CYS A 280 -23.81 20.06 -37.14
C CYS A 280 -25.15 19.38 -36.87
N ILE A 281 -25.30 18.16 -37.38
CA ILE A 281 -26.49 17.34 -37.16
C ILE A 281 -26.07 16.13 -36.34
N ILE A 282 -26.60 16.05 -35.12
CA ILE A 282 -26.37 14.94 -34.21
C ILE A 282 -27.42 13.86 -34.51
N MET A 283 -26.92 12.66 -34.84
CA MET A 283 -27.70 11.44 -35.02
C MET A 283 -27.90 10.74 -33.67
N ASN A 284 -29.10 10.19 -33.48
CA ASN A 284 -29.50 9.46 -32.27
C ASN A 284 -29.31 10.26 -30.97
N PRO A 285 -29.78 11.52 -30.90
CA PRO A 285 -29.54 12.37 -29.76
C PRO A 285 -30.03 11.74 -28.45
N VAL A 286 -29.21 11.81 -27.41
CA VAL A 286 -29.54 11.24 -26.10
C VAL A 286 -30.57 12.13 -25.39
N ASP A 287 -31.60 11.51 -24.83
CA ASP A 287 -32.65 12.21 -24.07
C ASP A 287 -32.23 12.51 -22.61
N SER A 288 -33.10 13.17 -21.84
CA SER A 288 -32.85 13.46 -20.43
C SER A 288 -32.77 12.21 -19.54
N GLY A 289 -33.26 11.07 -20.01
CA GLY A 289 -33.14 9.76 -19.36
C GLY A 289 -31.83 9.04 -19.70
N GLY A 290 -30.95 9.66 -20.51
CA GLY A 290 -29.69 9.05 -20.92
C GLY A 290 -29.85 7.98 -22.00
N GLN A 291 -31.01 7.90 -22.67
CA GLN A 291 -31.26 6.90 -23.72
C GLN A 291 -31.10 7.51 -25.12
N PRO A 292 -30.39 6.84 -26.04
CA PRO A 292 -30.23 7.32 -27.41
C PRO A 292 -31.54 7.19 -28.19
N GLN A 293 -31.99 8.29 -28.80
CA GLN A 293 -33.23 8.32 -29.59
C GLN A 293 -32.98 7.85 -31.03
N LEU A 294 -32.97 6.53 -31.22
CA LEU A 294 -32.66 5.89 -32.51
C LEU A 294 -33.45 6.48 -33.69
N GLY A 295 -32.75 6.89 -34.74
CA GLY A 295 -33.32 7.44 -35.98
C GLY A 295 -33.75 8.91 -35.90
N LYS A 296 -33.69 9.54 -34.73
CA LYS A 296 -33.90 10.99 -34.59
C LYS A 296 -32.63 11.77 -34.91
N LYS A 297 -32.83 13.05 -35.24
CA LYS A 297 -31.77 14.01 -35.57
C LYS A 297 -31.97 15.28 -34.76
N ARG A 298 -30.88 15.87 -34.27
CA ARG A 298 -30.86 17.18 -33.59
C ARG A 298 -29.92 18.11 -34.34
N LEU A 299 -30.44 19.24 -34.81
CA LEU A 299 -29.64 20.31 -35.40
C LEU A 299 -29.04 21.16 -34.28
N VAL A 300 -27.73 21.40 -34.33
CA VAL A 300 -27.03 22.38 -33.49
C VAL A 300 -26.39 23.40 -34.41
N ARG A 301 -26.63 24.70 -34.16
CA ARG A 301 -26.19 25.81 -35.00
C ARG A 301 -25.64 26.95 -34.14
N GLY A 302 -24.69 27.71 -34.70
CA GLY A 302 -24.09 28.86 -34.04
C GLY A 302 -22.96 28.47 -33.08
N GLU A 303 -22.43 29.48 -32.38
CA GLU A 303 -21.31 29.30 -31.45
C GLU A 303 -21.69 28.39 -30.28
N ALA A 304 -21.07 27.21 -30.23
CA ALA A 304 -21.36 26.20 -29.23
C ALA A 304 -20.17 25.26 -29.03
N SER A 305 -19.97 24.78 -27.80
CA SER A 305 -19.03 23.71 -27.48
C SER A 305 -19.79 22.60 -26.76
N LEU A 306 -19.76 21.40 -27.31
CA LEU A 306 -20.53 20.26 -26.79
C LEU A 306 -19.76 18.95 -26.92
N PHE A 307 -20.00 18.03 -25.99
CA PHE A 307 -19.50 16.65 -26.09
C PHE A 307 -20.57 15.77 -26.72
N LEU A 308 -20.15 14.86 -27.60
CA LEU A 308 -21.04 13.84 -28.14
C LEU A 308 -21.24 12.73 -27.11
N MET A 309 -22.48 12.49 -26.73
CA MET A 309 -22.81 11.44 -25.75
C MET A 309 -22.57 10.04 -26.33
N PRO A 310 -22.40 9.00 -25.50
CA PRO A 310 -22.29 7.63 -25.99
C PRO A 310 -23.51 7.25 -26.84
N GLY A 311 -23.26 6.79 -28.07
CA GLY A 311 -24.29 6.49 -29.07
C GLY A 311 -24.68 7.64 -30.01
N GLU A 312 -24.24 8.87 -29.73
CA GLU A 312 -24.36 10.00 -30.65
C GLU A 312 -23.26 9.97 -31.72
N SER A 313 -23.58 10.44 -32.92
CA SER A 313 -22.62 10.64 -33.99
C SER A 313 -23.01 11.86 -34.84
N LEU A 314 -22.05 12.47 -35.53
CA LEU A 314 -22.34 13.55 -36.47
C LEU A 314 -22.69 12.95 -37.84
N GLU A 315 -23.81 13.37 -38.43
CA GLU A 315 -24.25 12.85 -39.74
C GLU A 315 -23.23 13.13 -40.85
N CYS A 316 -22.80 14.38 -40.96
CA CYS A 316 -21.84 14.84 -41.96
C CYS A 316 -20.76 15.76 -41.33
N GLY A 317 -20.34 15.45 -40.11
CA GLY A 317 -19.38 16.28 -39.36
C GLY A 317 -19.89 17.70 -39.10
N ILE A 318 -18.94 18.63 -38.92
CA ILE A 318 -19.20 20.06 -38.79
C ILE A 318 -19.33 20.66 -40.19
N GLN A 319 -20.43 21.38 -40.44
CA GLN A 319 -20.78 21.99 -41.72
C GLN A 319 -20.82 23.52 -41.58
N GLN A 320 -20.65 24.22 -42.69
CA GLN A 320 -20.78 25.69 -42.76
C GLN A 320 -22.23 26.07 -43.07
N ILE A 321 -22.75 27.10 -42.40
CA ILE A 321 -24.06 27.65 -42.72
C ILE A 321 -24.08 28.22 -44.14
N TYR A 322 -25.24 28.18 -44.78
CA TYR A 322 -25.43 28.84 -46.06
C TYR A 322 -25.57 30.34 -45.84
N THR A 323 -24.58 31.12 -46.25
CA THR A 323 -24.66 32.59 -46.30
C THR A 323 -25.14 32.99 -47.69
N LEU A 324 -26.36 33.55 -47.77
CA LEU A 324 -26.96 33.99 -49.03
C LEU A 324 -26.80 35.50 -49.18
N GLY A 325 -26.20 35.92 -50.30
CA GLY A 325 -26.18 37.31 -50.73
C GLY A 325 -27.53 37.77 -51.31
N PRO A 326 -27.65 39.04 -51.70
CA PRO A 326 -28.91 39.61 -52.19
C PRO A 326 -29.50 38.93 -53.43
N ASN A 327 -28.66 38.28 -54.22
CA ASN A 327 -29.03 37.61 -55.47
C ASN A 327 -29.00 36.06 -55.35
N ASP A 328 -28.75 35.53 -54.15
CA ASP A 328 -28.66 34.09 -53.93
C ASP A 328 -30.00 33.52 -53.47
N GLY A 329 -30.23 32.24 -53.78
CA GLY A 329 -31.42 31.53 -53.35
C GLY A 329 -31.14 30.05 -53.17
N LEU A 330 -31.87 29.41 -52.25
CA LEU A 330 -31.83 27.97 -52.03
C LEU A 330 -33.16 27.36 -52.44
N VAL A 331 -33.10 26.30 -53.25
CA VAL A 331 -34.26 25.47 -53.56
C VAL A 331 -34.38 24.41 -52.46
N LEU A 332 -35.43 24.51 -51.65
CA LEU A 332 -35.69 23.59 -50.54
C LEU A 332 -36.81 22.61 -50.91
N ARG A 333 -36.69 21.36 -50.41
CA ARG A 333 -37.74 20.33 -50.53
C ARG A 333 -38.02 19.75 -49.14
N ALA A 334 -39.27 19.84 -48.70
CA ALA A 334 -39.69 19.23 -47.44
C ALA A 334 -39.64 17.70 -47.53
N THR A 335 -38.93 17.07 -46.59
CA THR A 335 -38.86 15.60 -46.47
C THR A 335 -39.73 15.05 -45.34
N ARG A 336 -40.25 15.92 -44.47
CA ARG A 336 -41.14 15.62 -43.34
C ARG A 336 -42.11 16.78 -43.16
N THR A 337 -43.24 16.54 -42.50
CA THR A 337 -44.17 17.60 -42.10
C THR A 337 -43.48 18.50 -41.08
N THR A 338 -43.30 19.77 -41.42
CA THR A 338 -42.69 20.79 -40.56
C THR A 338 -43.58 22.02 -40.54
N TYR A 339 -43.54 22.75 -39.42
CA TYR A 339 -44.11 24.09 -39.31
C TYR A 339 -42.92 25.05 -39.30
N ASP A 340 -42.97 26.11 -40.10
CA ASP A 340 -41.91 27.12 -40.08
C ASP A 340 -41.92 27.82 -38.71
N GLU A 341 -40.82 27.69 -37.98
CA GLU A 341 -40.55 28.56 -36.83
C GLU A 341 -40.23 29.96 -37.38
N THR A 342 -41.26 30.79 -37.58
CA THR A 342 -41.07 32.22 -37.77
C THR A 342 -40.31 32.76 -36.56
N ASN A 343 -39.15 33.38 -36.80
CA ASN A 343 -38.28 34.03 -35.81
C ASN A 343 -39.08 34.80 -34.73
N SER A 344 -39.44 34.15 -33.63
CA SER A 344 -39.82 34.82 -32.41
C SER A 344 -38.52 35.18 -31.70
N SER A 345 -38.10 36.43 -31.88
CA SER A 345 -37.14 37.08 -30.99
C SER A 345 -37.77 37.25 -29.60
N GLU A 346 -37.91 36.17 -28.84
CA GLU A 346 -38.24 36.20 -27.42
C GLU A 346 -37.38 35.18 -26.66
N GLU A 347 -36.44 35.74 -25.89
CA GLU A 347 -35.82 35.20 -24.68
C GLU A 347 -36.01 33.70 -24.39
N THR A 348 -35.11 32.86 -24.90
CA THR A 348 -34.79 31.57 -24.25
C THR A 348 -33.32 31.47 -23.85
N THR A 349 -32.63 32.61 -23.76
CA THR A 349 -31.21 32.67 -23.38
C THR A 349 -30.95 32.71 -21.87
N ASN A 350 -31.97 32.59 -21.00
CA ASN A 350 -31.78 32.62 -19.54
C ASN A 350 -32.53 31.55 -18.72
N LYS A 351 -33.03 30.46 -19.34
CA LYS A 351 -33.73 29.38 -18.59
C LYS A 351 -32.97 28.06 -18.43
N ILE A 352 -31.70 27.97 -18.85
CA ILE A 352 -30.85 26.79 -18.59
C ILE A 352 -29.89 27.03 -17.40
N VAL A 353 -29.84 28.24 -16.83
CA VAL A 353 -28.97 28.55 -15.66
C VAL A 353 -29.68 28.41 -14.30
N SER A 354 -30.97 28.06 -14.23
CA SER A 354 -31.70 28.01 -12.94
C SER A 354 -32.66 26.83 -12.71
N LEU A 355 -32.57 25.74 -13.49
CA LEU A 355 -33.44 24.57 -13.33
C LEU A 355 -32.67 23.27 -13.05
N PHE A 356 -31.65 23.33 -12.20
CA PHE A 356 -31.15 22.18 -11.42
C PHE A 356 -30.62 22.61 -10.04
N ALA A 357 -31.23 23.63 -9.44
CA ALA A 357 -31.04 23.96 -8.02
C ALA A 357 -32.26 23.46 -7.24
N ASN A 358 -32.30 22.16 -6.93
CA ASN A 358 -33.02 21.60 -5.78
C ASN A 358 -32.81 20.09 -5.69
N THR A 359 -31.66 19.67 -5.15
CA THR A 359 -31.60 18.49 -4.27
C THR A 359 -30.34 18.56 -3.40
N LEU A 360 -30.31 19.51 -2.46
CA LEU A 360 -29.44 19.40 -1.29
C LEU A 360 -30.21 18.58 -0.25
N CYS A 361 -30.03 17.26 -0.28
CA CYS A 361 -30.29 16.43 0.89
C CYS A 361 -29.15 16.67 1.88
N LEU A 362 -29.38 17.56 2.85
CA LEU A 362 -28.59 17.57 4.08
C LEU A 362 -29.10 16.45 5.00
N PRO A 363 -28.22 15.63 5.61
CA PRO A 363 -28.61 14.54 6.48
C PRO A 363 -29.16 15.00 7.84
N GLU A 364 -30.09 14.21 8.36
CA GLU A 364 -31.03 14.52 9.43
C GLU A 364 -30.47 14.33 10.86
N TRP A 365 -29.26 14.85 11.16
CA TRP A 365 -28.65 14.71 12.50
C TRP A 365 -28.27 16.02 13.22
N LEU A 366 -28.76 17.18 12.76
CA LEU A 366 -28.55 18.47 13.46
C LEU A 366 -29.85 19.14 13.94
N ARG A 367 -30.66 18.42 14.72
CA ARG A 367 -31.70 19.04 15.59
C ARG A 367 -31.24 19.04 17.05
N MET A 368 -30.31 19.93 17.39
CA MET A 368 -30.12 20.34 18.78
C MET A 368 -31.20 21.35 19.17
N LYS A 369 -32.01 20.97 20.17
CA LYS A 369 -32.95 21.84 20.88
C LYS A 369 -32.18 22.96 21.60
N LEU A 370 -32.62 24.20 21.45
CA LEU A 370 -32.40 25.26 22.44
C LEU A 370 -33.75 25.89 22.83
N PRO A 371 -33.95 26.23 24.12
CA PRO A 371 -35.26 26.53 24.69
C PRO A 371 -35.74 27.94 24.39
N ARG A 372 -37.05 28.09 24.15
CA ARG A 372 -37.74 29.39 24.18
C ARG A 372 -37.91 29.81 25.62
N GLY A 373 -37.13 30.80 26.04
CA GLY A 373 -37.44 31.60 27.21
C GLY A 373 -38.24 32.84 26.80
N ARG A 374 -39.18 33.22 27.67
CA ARG A 374 -39.78 34.54 27.96
C ARG A 374 -41.31 34.50 28.01
N PRO A 375 -41.94 35.31 28.87
CA PRO A 375 -41.80 36.78 28.88
C PRO A 375 -40.60 37.34 29.64
#